data_AF-A0A6B3EZG7-F1
#
_entry.id   AF-A0A6B3EZG7-F1
#
_cell.length_a   1.000
_cell.length_b   1.000
_cell.length_c   1.000
_cell.angle_alpha   90.00
_cell.angle_beta   90.00
_cell.angle_gamma   90.00
#
_symmetry.space_group_name_H-M   'P 1'
#
loop_
_entity.id
_entity.type
_entity.pdbx_description
1 polymer ?
#
loop_
_entity_poly.entity_id
_entity_poly.type
_entity_poly.pdbx_seq_one_letter_code
_entity_poly.pdbx_strand_id
1 'polypeptide(L)'
;ATPGPFLVDVNSPGLLGERVVAHARTLAAPGCELVVRYESGLTHAAAEIHAGRIDASFGRFAGLPPVLAAGLDHQPVAYERMGIVLPAGHPLAGLPEVPLAALAGEEVYAGAGNARTAEWTALAEELFAPYGIALA
;
A
#
# COMPACT_ATOMS: atom_id res chain seq x y z
N ALA A 1 22.73 12.13 22.42
CA ALA A 1 23.03 11.67 21.05
C ALA A 1 22.15 12.48 20.11
N THR A 2 22.68 12.93 18.96
CA THR A 2 21.83 13.48 17.90
C THR A 2 20.88 12.36 17.46
N PRO A 3 19.56 12.62 17.31
CA PRO A 3 18.65 11.60 16.78
C PRO A 3 19.17 11.13 15.42
N GLY A 4 19.07 9.82 15.16
CA GLY A 4 19.30 9.29 13.81
C GLY A 4 18.25 9.81 12.82
N PRO A 5 18.42 9.57 11.52
CA PRO A 5 17.42 9.93 10.52
C PRO A 5 16.10 9.21 10.79
N PHE A 6 14.99 9.92 10.61
CA PHE A 6 13.65 9.33 10.61
C PHE A 6 13.38 8.70 9.24
N LEU A 7 13.27 7.37 9.22
CA LEU A 7 13.15 6.53 8.04
C LEU A 7 11.68 6.25 7.76
N VAL A 8 11.18 6.77 6.63
CA VAL A 8 9.77 6.62 6.24
C VAL A 8 9.67 5.84 4.95
N ASP A 9 8.95 4.74 4.99
CA ASP A 9 8.51 4.03 3.79
C ASP A 9 7.29 4.73 3.17
N VAL A 10 7.35 5.07 1.88
CA VAL A 10 6.23 5.67 1.12
C VAL A 10 5.59 4.69 0.14
N ASN A 11 5.89 3.41 0.27
CA ASN A 11 5.43 2.29 -0.54
C ASN A 11 5.89 2.35 -2.00
N SER A 12 5.30 3.27 -2.77
CA SER A 12 5.56 3.45 -4.20
C SER A 12 5.63 4.93 -4.57
N PRO A 13 6.45 5.34 -5.55
CA PRO A 13 6.52 6.73 -6.00
C PRO A 13 5.17 7.25 -6.51
N GLY A 14 4.89 8.53 -6.30
CA GLY A 14 3.70 9.22 -6.81
C GLY A 14 2.43 9.03 -5.98
N LEU A 15 2.45 8.20 -4.93
CA LEU A 15 1.32 8.02 -4.02
C LEU A 15 1.25 9.15 -2.97
N LEU A 16 0.16 9.18 -2.19
CA LEU A 16 -0.07 10.24 -1.21
C LEU A 16 1.04 10.30 -0.15
N GLY A 17 1.62 9.16 0.22
CA GLY A 17 2.71 9.09 1.21
C GLY A 17 3.90 9.99 0.85
N GLU A 18 4.29 10.04 -0.42
CA GLU A 18 5.38 10.90 -0.90
C GLU A 18 5.04 12.38 -0.70
N ARG A 19 3.79 12.79 -0.98
CA ARG A 19 3.33 14.17 -0.77
C ARG A 19 3.32 14.54 0.70
N VAL A 20 2.93 13.61 1.57
CA VAL A 20 2.94 13.83 3.04
C VAL A 20 4.38 14.02 3.52
N VAL A 21 5.32 13.18 3.10
CA VAL A 21 6.73 13.32 3.51
C VAL A 21 7.35 14.60 2.94
N ALA A 22 7.04 14.96 1.69
CA ALA A 22 7.50 16.21 1.10
C ALA A 22 7.03 17.43 1.91
N HIS A 23 5.77 17.44 2.36
CA HIS A 23 5.28 18.50 3.24
C HIS A 23 5.92 18.45 4.64
N ALA A 24 6.07 17.26 5.23
CA ALA A 24 6.71 17.10 6.54
C ALA A 24 8.15 17.65 6.57
N ARG A 25 8.91 17.50 5.48
CA ARG A 25 10.25 18.08 5.33
C ARG A 25 10.24 19.61 5.43
N THR A 26 9.19 20.28 4.97
CA THR A 26 9.06 21.75 5.08
C THR A 26 8.79 22.22 6.52
N LEU A 27 8.29 21.32 7.37
CA LEU A 27 7.95 21.58 8.77
C LEU A 27 9.05 21.09 9.73
N ALA A 28 10.03 20.33 9.23
CA ALA A 28 11.07 19.72 10.05
C ALA A 28 11.97 20.78 10.71
N ALA A 29 12.27 20.57 11.99
CA ALA A 29 13.20 21.43 12.71
C ALA A 29 14.63 21.29 12.14
N PRO A 30 15.48 22.34 12.27
CA PRO A 30 16.88 22.24 11.87
C PRO A 30 17.57 21.04 12.55
N GLY A 31 18.25 20.22 11.75
CA GLY A 31 18.92 19.01 12.23
C GLY A 31 18.05 17.75 12.29
N CYS A 32 16.76 17.84 11.97
CA CYS A 32 15.93 16.65 11.72
C CYS A 32 16.13 16.14 10.29
N GLU A 33 16.60 14.90 10.15
CA GLU A 33 16.75 14.24 8.87
C GLU A 33 15.56 13.30 8.61
N LEU A 34 14.94 13.40 7.42
CA LEU A 34 13.88 12.51 6.97
C LEU A 34 14.32 11.78 5.71
N VAL A 35 14.45 10.46 5.77
CA VAL A 35 14.88 9.61 4.66
C VAL A 35 13.71 8.78 4.17
N VAL A 36 13.47 8.83 2.86
CA VAL A 36 12.42 8.04 2.21
C VAL A 36 13.00 6.69 1.79
N ARG A 37 12.24 5.62 2.02
CA ARG A 37 12.43 4.29 1.46
C ARG A 37 11.17 3.85 0.73
N TYR A 38 11.31 2.82 -0.10
CA TYR A 38 10.21 2.23 -0.85
C TYR A 38 10.16 0.74 -0.54
N GLU A 39 9.22 0.35 0.29
CA GLU A 39 8.88 -1.01 0.60
C GLU A 39 7.57 -1.35 -0.11
N SER A 40 7.57 -2.40 -0.94
CA SER A 40 6.44 -2.69 -1.82
C SER A 40 5.08 -2.85 -1.14
N GLY A 41 5.03 -3.22 0.15
CA GLY A 41 3.79 -3.49 0.87
C GLY A 41 3.92 -3.33 2.37
N LEU A 42 2.78 -3.00 3.00
CA LEU A 42 2.72 -2.71 4.43
C LEU A 42 2.96 -3.96 5.27
N THR A 43 2.63 -5.17 4.79
CA THR A 43 2.95 -6.42 5.50
C THR A 43 4.45 -6.53 5.76
N HIS A 44 5.27 -6.27 4.75
CA HIS A 44 6.72 -6.25 4.93
C HIS A 44 7.16 -5.06 5.80
N ALA A 45 6.68 -3.86 5.50
CA ALA A 45 7.07 -2.66 6.24
C ALA A 45 6.75 -2.76 7.74
N ALA A 46 5.63 -3.35 8.14
CA ALA A 46 5.30 -3.59 9.53
C ALA A 46 6.35 -4.45 10.25
N ALA A 47 6.87 -5.49 9.60
CA ALA A 47 7.97 -6.31 10.15
C ALA A 47 9.28 -5.51 10.26
N GLU A 48 9.55 -4.62 9.31
CA GLU A 48 10.71 -3.71 9.35
C GLU A 48 10.59 -2.67 10.47
N ILE A 49 9.38 -2.16 10.76
CA ILE A 49 9.10 -1.27 11.89
C ILE A 49 9.37 -2.00 13.21
N HIS A 50 8.84 -3.23 13.37
CA HIS A 50 9.08 -4.04 14.57
C HIS A 50 10.57 -4.34 14.79
N ALA A 51 11.35 -4.43 13.71
CA ALA A 51 12.79 -4.63 13.79
C ALA A 51 13.60 -3.34 13.95
N GLY A 52 12.96 -2.17 14.05
CA GLY A 52 13.61 -0.87 14.18
C GLY A 52 14.42 -0.44 12.96
N ARG A 53 14.07 -0.95 11.77
CA ARG A 53 14.78 -0.64 10.50
C ARG A 53 14.12 0.48 9.70
N ILE A 54 12.85 0.76 9.98
CA ILE A 54 12.11 1.94 9.52
C ILE A 54 11.22 2.44 10.67
N ASP A 55 10.86 3.72 10.65
CA ASP A 55 10.12 4.36 11.73
C ASP A 55 8.63 4.54 11.42
N ALA A 56 8.27 4.66 10.13
CA ALA A 56 6.89 4.78 9.68
C ALA A 56 6.70 4.24 8.26
N SER A 57 5.48 3.84 7.93
CA SER A 57 5.08 3.38 6.58
C SER A 57 3.66 3.82 6.25
N PHE A 58 3.35 3.94 4.96
CA PHE A 58 1.99 4.16 4.46
C PHE A 58 1.44 2.89 3.81
N GLY A 59 0.20 2.53 4.13
CA GLY A 59 -0.49 1.42 3.47
C GLY A 59 -1.82 1.05 4.12
N ARG A 60 -2.36 -0.11 3.71
CA ARG A 60 -3.65 -0.62 4.22
C ARG A 60 -3.48 -1.34 5.55
N PHE A 61 -3.59 -0.61 6.67
CA PHE A 61 -3.44 -1.18 8.02
C PHE A 61 -4.47 -2.28 8.34
N ALA A 62 -5.72 -2.11 7.90
CA ALA A 62 -6.81 -3.06 8.17
C ALA A 62 -6.60 -4.47 7.60
N GLY A 63 -5.66 -4.64 6.66
CA GLY A 63 -5.33 -5.94 6.08
C GLY A 63 -4.12 -6.63 6.72
N LEU A 64 -3.50 -6.02 7.74
CA LEU A 64 -2.34 -6.62 8.38
C LEU A 64 -2.72 -7.85 9.20
N PRO A 65 -1.87 -8.90 9.19
CA PRO A 65 -1.97 -9.98 10.16
C PRO A 65 -2.02 -9.41 11.60
N PRO A 66 -2.89 -9.92 12.49
CA PRO A 66 -3.04 -9.37 13.84
C PRO A 66 -1.72 -9.27 14.64
N VAL A 67 -0.81 -10.21 14.42
CA VAL A 67 0.52 -10.21 15.04
C VAL A 67 1.40 -9.05 14.59
N LEU A 68 1.26 -8.61 13.32
CA LEU A 68 2.00 -7.47 12.80
C LEU A 68 1.32 -6.15 13.18
N ALA A 69 -0.01 -6.12 13.25
CA ALA A 69 -0.76 -4.94 13.71
C ALA A 69 -0.56 -4.66 15.20
N ALA A 70 -0.37 -5.70 16.02
CA ALA A 70 -0.14 -5.56 17.45
C ALA A 70 1.12 -4.74 17.73
N GLY A 71 0.99 -3.69 18.56
CA GLY A 71 2.09 -2.81 18.94
C GLY A 71 2.41 -1.71 17.93
N LEU A 72 1.63 -1.59 16.86
CA LEU A 72 1.71 -0.46 15.93
C LEU A 72 0.54 0.51 16.16
N ASP A 73 0.87 1.79 16.29
CA ASP A 73 -0.11 2.86 16.16
C ASP A 73 -0.38 3.13 14.69
N HIS A 74 -1.61 3.56 14.37
CA HIS A 74 -1.97 3.96 13.01
C HIS A 74 -2.88 5.17 13.01
N GLN A 75 -2.78 5.96 11.95
CA GLN A 75 -3.62 7.13 11.72
C GLN A 75 -4.17 7.08 10.28
N PRO A 76 -5.49 7.10 10.08
CA PRO A 76 -6.07 7.25 8.75
C PRO A 76 -5.62 8.58 8.12
N VAL A 77 -5.03 8.51 6.92
CA VAL A 77 -4.56 9.69 6.18
C VAL A 77 -5.53 10.06 5.07
N ALA A 78 -5.79 9.11 4.16
CA ALA A 78 -6.82 9.23 3.12
C ALA A 78 -7.13 7.84 2.53
N TYR A 79 -8.21 7.77 1.74
CA TYR A 79 -8.45 6.66 0.83
C TYR A 79 -7.87 6.98 -0.55
N GLU A 80 -7.09 6.06 -1.11
CA GLU A 80 -6.61 6.15 -2.49
C GLU A 80 -7.47 5.30 -3.43
N ARG A 81 -7.65 5.76 -4.67
CA ARG A 81 -8.41 5.02 -5.68
C ARG A 81 -7.60 3.81 -6.13
N MET A 82 -8.21 2.63 -6.07
CA MET A 82 -7.67 1.45 -6.74
C MET A 82 -8.03 1.50 -8.22
N GLY A 83 -7.08 1.13 -9.08
CA GLY A 83 -7.28 0.99 -10.50
C GLY A 83 -7.02 -0.44 -10.96
N ILE A 84 -7.58 -0.80 -12.10
CA ILE A 84 -7.25 -2.03 -12.81
C ILE A 84 -6.50 -1.67 -14.09
N VAL A 85 -5.41 -2.39 -14.36
CA VAL A 85 -4.67 -2.25 -15.62
C VAL A 85 -5.19 -3.30 -16.57
N LEU A 86 -5.67 -2.86 -17.74
CA LEU A 86 -6.26 -3.71 -18.76
C LEU A 86 -5.49 -3.56 -20.08
N PRO A 87 -5.47 -4.60 -20.93
CA PRO A 87 -4.98 -4.45 -22.30
C PRO A 87 -5.71 -3.30 -23.02
N ALA A 88 -4.99 -2.54 -23.86
CA ALA A 88 -5.56 -1.35 -24.52
C ALA A 88 -6.81 -1.65 -25.39
N GLY A 89 -6.92 -2.86 -25.94
CA GLY A 89 -8.07 -3.30 -26.73
C GLY A 89 -9.20 -3.94 -25.91
N HIS A 90 -9.07 -4.00 -24.58
CA HIS A 90 -10.07 -4.61 -23.72
C HIS A 90 -11.37 -3.77 -23.74
N PRO A 91 -12.57 -4.38 -23.83
CA PRO A 91 -13.83 -3.63 -23.89
C PRO A 91 -14.04 -2.66 -22.72
N LEU A 92 -13.51 -3.00 -21.54
CA LEU A 92 -13.59 -2.17 -20.33
C LEU A 92 -12.51 -1.09 -20.25
N ALA A 93 -11.47 -1.10 -21.08
CA ALA A 93 -10.34 -0.16 -20.99
C ALA A 93 -10.73 1.29 -21.30
N GLY A 94 -11.83 1.50 -22.03
CA GLY A 94 -12.37 2.84 -22.30
C GLY A 94 -13.24 3.40 -21.17
N LEU A 95 -13.52 2.63 -20.12
CA LEU A 95 -14.39 3.07 -19.04
C LEU A 95 -13.59 3.88 -18.01
N PRO A 96 -14.10 5.05 -17.58
CA PRO A 96 -13.46 5.83 -16.52
C PRO A 96 -13.55 5.14 -15.15
N GLU A 97 -14.56 4.30 -14.96
CA GLU A 97 -14.78 3.45 -13.78
C GLU A 97 -15.22 2.07 -14.27
N VAL A 98 -14.54 1.02 -13.84
CA VAL A 98 -14.83 -0.35 -14.25
C VAL A 98 -15.74 -0.99 -13.19
N PRO A 99 -16.98 -1.37 -13.52
CA PRO A 99 -17.83 -2.11 -12.59
C PRO A 99 -17.20 -3.46 -12.27
N LEU A 100 -17.08 -3.81 -10.99
CA LEU A 100 -16.47 -5.09 -10.59
C LEU A 100 -17.15 -6.30 -11.24
N ALA A 101 -18.49 -6.31 -11.28
CA ALA A 101 -19.24 -7.37 -11.94
C ALA A 101 -18.93 -7.52 -13.45
N ALA A 102 -18.45 -6.46 -14.11
CA ALA A 102 -18.06 -6.53 -15.52
C ALA A 102 -16.74 -7.28 -15.74
N LEU A 103 -15.97 -7.52 -14.68
CA LEU A 103 -14.77 -8.35 -14.71
C LEU A 103 -15.08 -9.84 -14.48
N ALA A 104 -16.35 -10.22 -14.28
CA ALA A 104 -16.71 -11.62 -14.06
C ALA A 104 -16.23 -12.50 -15.23
N GLY A 105 -15.51 -13.58 -14.91
CA GLY A 105 -14.89 -14.46 -15.89
C GLY A 105 -13.47 -14.06 -16.31
N GLU A 106 -12.99 -12.87 -15.93
CA GLU A 106 -11.59 -12.49 -16.07
C GLU A 106 -10.73 -13.12 -14.97
N GLU A 107 -9.43 -13.24 -15.27
CA GLU A 107 -8.38 -13.59 -14.30
C GLU A 107 -7.56 -12.33 -14.02
N VAL A 108 -7.50 -11.91 -12.75
CA VAL A 108 -6.90 -10.63 -12.36
C VAL A 108 -5.69 -10.88 -11.46
N TYR A 109 -4.53 -10.37 -11.86
CA TYR A 109 -3.37 -10.34 -10.98
C TYR A 109 -3.52 -9.23 -9.92
N ALA A 110 -3.45 -9.60 -8.64
CA ALA A 110 -3.51 -8.67 -7.52
C ALA A 110 -2.42 -8.96 -6.48
N GLY A 111 -1.17 -9.03 -6.94
CA GLY A 111 -0.02 -9.27 -6.06
C GLY A 111 0.10 -10.71 -5.57
N ALA A 112 -0.57 -11.66 -6.23
CA ALA A 112 -0.52 -13.07 -5.88
C ALA A 112 0.94 -13.57 -5.84
N GLY A 113 1.26 -14.37 -4.81
CA GLY A 113 2.62 -14.87 -4.58
C GLY A 113 3.59 -13.87 -3.95
N ASN A 114 3.22 -12.60 -3.76
CA ASN A 114 4.06 -11.61 -3.08
C ASN A 114 3.73 -11.51 -1.59
N ALA A 115 4.49 -12.25 -0.76
CA ALA A 115 4.34 -12.23 0.69
C ALA A 115 4.55 -10.84 1.33
N ARG A 116 5.20 -9.90 0.63
CA ARG A 116 5.43 -8.52 1.13
C ARG A 116 4.17 -7.66 1.09
N THR A 117 3.19 -8.05 0.27
CA THR A 117 1.94 -7.31 0.00
C THR A 117 0.71 -8.16 0.32
N ALA A 118 0.81 -9.10 1.26
CA ALA A 118 -0.27 -10.04 1.57
C ALA A 118 -1.59 -9.34 1.93
N GLU A 119 -1.54 -8.13 2.50
CA GLU A 119 -2.69 -7.31 2.84
C GLU A 119 -3.52 -6.87 1.62
N TRP A 120 -2.89 -6.83 0.44
CA TRP A 120 -3.51 -6.47 -0.83
C TRP A 120 -4.08 -7.70 -1.54
N THR A 121 -3.37 -8.83 -1.51
CA THR A 121 -3.88 -10.09 -2.06
C THR A 121 -5.15 -10.52 -1.32
N ALA A 122 -5.15 -10.46 0.02
CA ALA A 122 -6.33 -10.76 0.82
C ALA A 122 -7.51 -9.82 0.50
N LEU A 123 -7.24 -8.51 0.29
CA LEU A 123 -8.28 -7.57 -0.13
C LEU A 123 -8.86 -7.96 -1.50
N ALA A 124 -8.01 -8.35 -2.45
CA ALA A 124 -8.46 -8.74 -3.78
C ALA A 124 -9.31 -10.01 -3.73
N GLU A 125 -8.93 -11.02 -2.93
CA GLU A 125 -9.74 -12.22 -2.68
C GLU A 125 -11.13 -11.86 -2.14
N GLU A 126 -11.19 -11.01 -1.11
CA GLU A 126 -12.46 -10.54 -0.54
C GLU A 126 -13.31 -9.76 -1.54
N LEU A 127 -12.68 -8.88 -2.34
CA LEU A 127 -13.35 -8.02 -3.31
C LEU A 127 -13.93 -8.80 -4.50
N PHE A 128 -13.23 -9.85 -4.93
CA PHE A 128 -13.51 -10.60 -6.15
C PHE A 128 -14.37 -11.84 -5.91
N ALA A 129 -14.35 -12.42 -4.71
CA ALA A 129 -15.13 -13.61 -4.36
C ALA A 129 -16.64 -13.49 -4.71
N PRO A 130 -17.33 -12.37 -4.44
CA PRO A 130 -18.76 -12.24 -4.77
C PRO A 130 -19.09 -12.27 -6.27
N TYR A 131 -18.10 -12.02 -7.13
CA TYR A 131 -18.27 -11.89 -8.58
C TYR A 131 -17.68 -13.07 -9.36
N GLY A 132 -17.06 -14.05 -8.67
CA GLY A 132 -16.42 -15.19 -9.31
C GLY A 132 -15.21 -14.82 -10.17
N ILE A 133 -14.52 -13.74 -9.83
CA ILE A 133 -13.29 -13.30 -10.52
C ILE A 133 -12.11 -14.06 -9.91
N ALA A 134 -11.30 -14.69 -10.76
CA ALA A 134 -10.15 -15.47 -10.30
C ALA A 134 -8.92 -14.58 -10.12
N LEU A 135 -8.05 -14.96 -9.18
CA LEU A 135 -6.71 -14.37 -9.05
C LEU A 135 -5.69 -15.22 -9.82
N ALA A 136 -4.88 -14.54 -10.64
CA ALA A 136 -3.73 -15.11 -11.36
C ALA A 136 -2.47 -15.10 -10.49
#